data_AF-A0A2E9GWC8-F1
#
_entry.id   AF-A0A2E9GWC8-F1
#
_cell.length_a   1.000
_cell.length_b   1.000
_cell.length_c   1.000
_cell.angle_alpha   90.00
_cell.angle_beta   90.00
_cell.angle_gamma   90.00
#
_symmetry.space_group_name_H-M   'P 1'
#
loop_
_entity.id
_entity.type
_entity.pdbx_description
1 polymer ?
#
loop_
_entity_poly.entity_id
_entity_poly.type
_entity_poly.pdbx_seq_one_letter_code
_entity_poly.pdbx_strand_id
1 'polypeptide(L)'
;MSGEHPVNYVKVWAWLVGLLCVSVAGPMFEIKIVTLITAFGIAGVKAYMVAKNFMHINIAPRFVAYLVTTGLVFMLLFFAGTAPDVMEPKGENWVKPGWHEVDIEGAENELEEGIFFKDQVDH
;
A
#
# COMPACT_ATOMS: atom_id res chain seq x y z
N MET A 1 -42.58 -5.89 28.11
CA MET A 1 -41.35 -6.71 28.14
C MET A 1 -40.88 -6.92 26.70
N SER A 2 -39.68 -6.41 26.41
CA SER A 2 -38.71 -6.81 25.35
C SER A 2 -39.21 -7.09 23.92
N GLY A 3 -38.92 -6.16 23.01
CA GLY A 3 -38.93 -6.41 21.56
C GLY A 3 -37.91 -5.57 20.77
N GLU A 4 -37.00 -4.86 21.43
CA GLU A 4 -35.89 -4.19 20.75
C GLU A 4 -34.93 -5.27 20.25
N HIS A 5 -34.88 -5.51 18.94
CA HIS A 5 -33.89 -6.39 18.34
C HIS A 5 -32.51 -5.72 18.49
N PRO A 6 -31.62 -6.16 19.41
CA PRO A 6 -30.30 -5.59 19.49
C PRO A 6 -29.56 -5.98 18.21
N VAL A 7 -28.83 -5.02 17.64
CA VAL A 7 -27.98 -5.24 16.45
C VAL A 7 -27.14 -6.49 16.70
N ASN A 8 -27.30 -7.52 15.87
CA ASN A 8 -26.63 -8.81 16.09
C ASN A 8 -25.15 -8.70 15.69
N TYR A 9 -24.31 -8.23 16.60
CA TYR A 9 -22.85 -8.10 16.43
C TYR A 9 -22.18 -9.42 16.00
N VAL A 10 -22.76 -10.56 16.36
CA VAL A 10 -22.32 -11.90 15.93
C VAL A 10 -22.42 -12.08 14.41
N LYS A 11 -23.46 -11.53 13.76
CA LYS A 11 -23.59 -11.58 12.31
C LYS A 11 -22.56 -10.70 11.62
N VAL A 12 -22.28 -9.52 12.16
CA VAL A 12 -21.26 -8.61 11.61
C VAL A 12 -19.87 -9.23 11.77
N TRP A 13 -19.58 -9.83 12.92
CA TRP A 13 -18.35 -10.60 13.15
C TRP A 13 -18.22 -11.77 12.16
N ALA A 14 -19.28 -12.55 11.94
CA ALA A 14 -19.25 -13.67 11.00
C ALA A 14 -18.96 -13.23 9.56
N TRP A 15 -19.54 -12.11 9.11
CA TRP A 15 -19.23 -11.53 7.80
C TRP A 15 -17.79 -11.02 7.71
N LEU A 16 -17.25 -10.40 8.77
CA LEU A 16 -15.86 -9.96 8.81
C LEU A 16 -14.87 -11.13 8.75
N VAL A 17 -15.17 -12.22 9.47
CA VAL A 17 -14.37 -13.45 9.42
C VAL A 17 -14.49 -14.10 8.04
N GLY A 18 -15.68 -14.12 7.43
CA GLY A 18 -15.85 -14.58 6.05
C GLY A 18 -15.01 -13.79 5.05
N LEU A 19 -15.06 -12.45 5.12
CA LEU A 19 -14.23 -11.57 4.28
C LEU A 19 -12.73 -11.78 4.52
N LEU A 20 -12.32 -12.05 5.76
CA LEU A 20 -10.94 -12.39 6.11
C LEU A 20 -10.52 -13.71 5.45
N CYS A 21 -11.34 -14.76 5.53
CA CYS A 21 -11.06 -16.05 4.90
C CYS A 21 -10.94 -15.91 3.38
N VAL A 22 -11.80 -15.12 2.74
CA VAL A 22 -11.73 -14.85 1.29
C VAL A 22 -10.45 -14.06 0.96
N SER A 23 -10.04 -13.10 1.80
CA SER A 23 -8.80 -12.34 1.62
C SER A 23 -7.55 -13.22 1.68
N VAL A 24 -7.53 -14.25 2.54
CA VAL A 24 -6.42 -15.21 2.64
C VAL A 24 -6.44 -16.23 1.49
N ALA A 25 -7.63 -16.58 0.99
CA ALA A 25 -7.78 -17.52 -0.13
C ALA A 25 -7.45 -16.90 -1.50
N GLY A 26 -7.68 -15.59 -1.67
CA GLY A 26 -7.40 -14.87 -2.92
C GLY A 26 -5.95 -14.99 -3.43
N PRO A 27 -4.91 -14.78 -2.60
CA PRO A 27 -3.50 -14.92 -2.97
C PRO A 27 -3.10 -16.27 -3.58
N MET A 28 -3.87 -17.34 -3.33
CA MET A 28 -3.57 -18.68 -3.84
C MET A 28 -3.78 -18.83 -5.35
N PHE A 29 -4.35 -17.83 -6.03
CA PHE A 29 -4.64 -17.87 -7.47
C PHE A 29 -3.49 -17.41 -8.38
N GLU A 30 -2.29 -17.10 -7.86
CA GLU A 30 -1.03 -16.71 -8.57
C GLU A 30 -1.10 -15.59 -9.63
N ILE A 31 -2.29 -15.08 -9.99
CA ILE A 31 -2.47 -13.99 -10.94
C ILE A 31 -2.46 -12.65 -10.18
N LYS A 32 -1.32 -11.94 -10.25
CA LYS A 32 -1.06 -10.67 -9.53
C LYS A 32 -2.16 -9.61 -9.68
N ILE A 33 -2.75 -9.47 -10.86
CA ILE A 33 -3.79 -8.46 -11.12
C ILE A 33 -5.11 -8.85 -10.44
N VAL A 34 -5.47 -10.12 -10.53
CA VAL A 34 -6.71 -10.65 -9.94
C VAL A 34 -6.64 -10.59 -8.42
N THR A 35 -5.47 -10.90 -7.84
CA THR A 35 -5.25 -10.80 -6.39
C THR A 35 -5.30 -9.34 -5.92
N LEU A 36 -4.74 -8.39 -6.68
CA LEU A 36 -4.80 -6.97 -6.35
C LEU A 36 -6.24 -6.44 -6.34
N ILE A 37 -7.01 -6.71 -7.38
CA ILE A 37 -8.42 -6.28 -7.50
C ILE A 37 -9.25 -6.91 -6.37
N THR A 38 -9.07 -8.20 -6.12
CA THR A 38 -9.78 -8.93 -5.07
C THR A 38 -9.44 -8.38 -3.68
N ALA A 39 -8.16 -8.14 -3.39
CA ALA A 39 -7.70 -7.58 -2.13
C ALA A 39 -8.28 -6.17 -1.89
N PHE A 40 -8.20 -5.28 -2.88
CA PHE A 40 -8.79 -3.94 -2.78
C PHE A 40 -10.31 -3.97 -2.64
N GLY A 41 -10.99 -4.84 -3.40
CA GLY A 41 -12.44 -5.01 -3.32
C GLY A 41 -12.90 -5.44 -1.93
N ILE A 42 -12.27 -6.47 -1.36
CA ILE A 42 -12.56 -6.96 0.00
C ILE A 42 -12.27 -5.88 1.04
N ALA A 43 -11.16 -5.15 0.91
CA ALA A 43 -10.83 -4.05 1.80
C ALA A 43 -11.92 -2.96 1.80
N GLY A 44 -12.46 -2.61 0.62
CA GLY A 44 -13.56 -1.67 0.46
C GLY A 44 -14.86 -2.15 1.13
N VAL A 45 -15.27 -3.40 0.87
CA VAL A 45 -16.47 -4.00 1.48
C VAL A 45 -16.36 -4.04 3.00
N LYS A 46 -15.19 -4.43 3.53
CA LYS A 46 -14.93 -4.43 4.96
C LYS A 46 -15.09 -3.04 5.55
N ALA A 47 -14.45 -2.03 4.93
CA ALA A 47 -14.48 -0.65 5.42
C ALA A 47 -15.92 -0.13 5.48
N TYR A 48 -16.71 -0.36 4.43
CA TYR A 48 -18.13 -0.01 4.39
C TYR A 48 -18.92 -0.67 5.53
N MET A 49 -18.73 -1.97 5.73
CA MET A 49 -19.41 -2.70 6.80
C MET A 49 -19.06 -2.21 8.20
N VAL A 50 -17.82 -1.80 8.44
CA VAL A 50 -17.40 -1.27 9.73
C VAL A 50 -17.93 0.14 9.97
N ALA A 51 -17.92 0.99 8.95
CA ALA A 51 -18.55 2.30 9.03
C ALA A 51 -20.06 2.19 9.32
N LYS A 52 -20.76 1.26 8.67
CA LYS A 52 -22.20 1.08 8.86
C LYS A 52 -22.56 0.45 10.20
N ASN A 53 -21.86 -0.62 10.60
CA ASN A 53 -22.24 -1.44 11.76
C ASN A 53 -21.53 -1.06 13.07
N PHE A 54 -20.26 -0.64 13.03
CA PHE A 54 -19.51 -0.29 14.25
C PHE A 54 -19.51 1.21 14.54
N MET A 55 -19.47 2.06 13.52
CA MET A 55 -19.55 3.52 13.71
C MET A 55 -20.99 4.05 13.84
N HIS A 56 -22.01 3.21 13.74
CA HIS A 56 -23.44 3.61 13.85
C HIS A 56 -23.81 4.85 13.00
N ILE A 57 -23.16 5.03 11.84
CA ILE A 57 -23.39 6.15 10.93
C ILE A 57 -24.85 6.24 10.46
N ASN A 58 -25.59 5.13 10.51
CA ASN A 58 -27.00 5.08 10.14
C ASN A 58 -27.95 5.73 11.17
N ILE A 59 -27.53 5.83 12.45
CA ILE A 59 -28.29 6.47 13.53
C ILE A 59 -27.75 7.88 13.81
N ALA A 60 -26.47 8.11 13.54
CA ALA A 60 -25.82 9.41 13.65
C ALA A 60 -26.32 10.41 12.58
N PRO A 61 -26.22 11.73 12.83
CA PRO A 61 -26.63 12.74 11.87
C PRO A 61 -25.85 12.62 10.55
N ARG A 62 -26.57 12.81 9.44
CA ARG A 62 -26.08 12.65 8.04
C ARG A 62 -24.77 13.42 7.75
N PHE A 63 -24.50 14.48 8.52
CA PHE A 63 -23.25 15.25 8.46
C PHE A 63 -21.99 14.40 8.73
N VAL A 64 -22.07 13.39 9.62
CA VAL A 64 -20.93 12.52 9.92
C VAL A 64 -20.52 11.69 8.70
N ALA A 65 -21.49 11.19 7.94
CA ALA A 65 -21.21 10.47 6.70
C ALA A 65 -20.52 11.38 5.66
N TYR A 66 -20.96 12.64 5.55
CA TYR A 66 -20.32 13.61 4.67
C TYR A 66 -18.88 13.91 5.09
N LEU A 67 -18.59 14.11 6.39
CA LEU A 67 -17.23 14.34 6.88
C LEU A 67 -16.29 13.15 6.63
N VAL A 68 -16.74 11.93 6.90
CA VAL A 68 -15.92 10.73 6.64
C VAL A 68 -15.67 10.55 5.14
N THR A 69 -16.70 10.76 4.31
CA THR A 69 -16.57 10.63 2.85
C THR A 69 -15.66 11.71 2.28
N THR A 70 -15.80 12.96 2.70
CA THR A 70 -14.91 14.06 2.26
C THR A 70 -13.49 13.85 2.74
N GLY A 71 -13.27 13.37 3.98
CA GLY A 71 -11.95 12.99 4.46
C GLY A 71 -11.30 11.89 3.62
N LEU A 72 -12.07 10.87 3.23
CA LEU A 72 -11.59 9.82 2.34
C LEU A 72 -11.24 10.35 0.94
N VAL A 73 -12.07 11.23 0.38
CA VAL A 73 -11.81 11.87 -0.91
C VAL A 73 -10.56 12.74 -0.84
N PHE A 74 -10.39 13.54 0.21
CA PHE A 74 -9.18 14.34 0.41
C PHE A 74 -7.93 13.48 0.58
N MET A 75 -8.03 12.35 1.29
CA MET A 75 -6.93 11.40 1.40
C MET A 75 -6.53 10.84 0.03
N LEU A 76 -7.50 10.41 -0.79
CA LEU A 76 -7.24 9.90 -2.14
C LEU A 76 -6.70 10.99 -3.07
N LEU A 77 -7.21 12.21 -2.98
CA LEU A 77 -6.74 13.35 -3.75
C LEU A 77 -5.30 13.73 -3.37
N PHE A 78 -4.99 13.78 -2.08
CA PHE A 78 -3.63 14.05 -1.60
C PHE A 78 -2.67 12.96 -2.05
N PHE A 79 -3.05 11.68 -1.89
CA PHE A 79 -2.25 10.55 -2.37
C PHE A 79 -2.03 10.62 -3.89
N ALA A 80 -3.06 10.91 -4.68
CA ALA A 80 -2.92 11.06 -6.13
C ALA A 80 -2.05 12.28 -6.51
N GLY A 81 -2.12 13.36 -5.73
CA GLY A 81 -1.31 14.57 -5.94
C GLY A 81 0.16 14.39 -5.59
N THR A 82 0.49 13.61 -4.56
CA THR A 82 1.88 13.31 -4.17
C THR A 82 2.44 12.06 -4.83
N ALA A 83 1.59 11.20 -5.41
CA ALA A 83 2.01 10.01 -6.15
C ALA A 83 3.04 10.31 -7.25
N PRO A 84 2.84 11.27 -8.18
CA PRO A 84 3.84 11.54 -9.21
C PRO A 84 5.17 12.07 -8.65
N ASP A 85 5.14 12.73 -7.49
CA ASP A 85 6.33 13.28 -6.83
C ASP A 85 7.14 12.19 -6.09
N VAL A 86 6.46 11.33 -5.32
CA VAL A 86 7.09 10.25 -4.53
C VAL A 86 7.47 9.04 -5.39
N MET A 87 6.69 8.74 -6.43
CA MET A 87 6.91 7.57 -7.29
C MET A 87 7.88 7.85 -8.45
N GLU A 88 8.41 9.08 -8.57
CA GLU A 88 9.40 9.41 -9.58
C GLU A 88 10.76 8.76 -9.26
N PRO A 89 11.30 7.91 -10.14
CA PRO A 89 12.58 7.25 -9.95
C PRO A 89 13.81 8.17 -10.01
N LYS A 90 13.66 9.48 -10.26
CA LYS A 90 14.74 10.48 -10.40
C LYS A 90 14.46 11.72 -9.55
N GLY A 91 15.43 12.11 -8.71
CA GLY A 91 15.42 13.38 -7.98
C GLY A 91 16.77 14.10 -8.13
N GLU A 92 16.77 15.43 -7.98
CA GLU A 92 17.95 16.31 -8.19
C GLU A 92 19.18 15.98 -7.31
N ASN A 93 19.04 15.11 -6.31
CA ASN A 93 20.13 14.59 -5.47
C ASN A 93 20.03 13.07 -5.21
N TRP A 94 19.19 12.34 -5.94
CA TRP A 94 18.93 10.92 -5.65
C TRP A 94 19.82 10.01 -6.48
N VAL A 95 20.99 9.64 -5.93
CA VAL A 95 21.80 8.53 -6.47
C VAL A 95 21.16 7.23 -6.00
N LYS A 96 20.54 6.48 -6.92
CA LYS A 96 20.16 5.10 -6.63
C LYS A 96 21.45 4.28 -6.59
N PRO A 97 21.86 3.68 -5.47
CA PRO A 97 22.92 2.68 -5.53
C PRO A 97 22.37 1.50 -6.35
N GLY A 98 22.76 1.46 -7.62
CA GLY A 98 22.51 0.32 -8.48
C GLY A 98 23.38 -0.82 -7.98
N TRP A 99 22.77 -1.87 -7.44
CA TRP A 99 23.44 -3.08 -6.96
C TRP A 99 24.19 -3.87 -8.07
N HIS A 100 24.29 -3.33 -9.29
CA HIS A 100 25.05 -3.92 -10.40
C HIS A 100 25.80 -2.93 -11.30
N GLU A 101 25.79 -1.61 -11.00
CA GLU A 101 26.50 -0.62 -11.85
C GLU A 101 27.62 0.09 -11.07
N VAL A 102 27.52 0.21 -9.75
CA VAL A 102 28.58 0.83 -8.93
C VAL A 102 29.82 -0.07 -8.83
N ASP A 103 29.67 -1.39 -8.97
CA ASP A 103 30.77 -2.34 -8.79
C ASP A 103 31.66 -2.47 -10.04
N ILE A 104 31.17 -2.19 -11.25
CA ILE A 104 31.97 -2.38 -12.48
C ILE A 104 32.75 -1.12 -12.82
N GLU A 105 32.09 0.04 -12.86
CA GLU A 105 32.78 1.31 -13.16
C GLU A 105 33.72 1.72 -12.01
N GLY A 106 33.36 1.42 -10.76
CA GLY A 106 34.25 1.60 -9.61
C GLY A 106 35.46 0.66 -9.62
N ALA A 107 35.25 -0.64 -9.90
CA ALA A 107 36.34 -1.61 -9.96
C ALA A 107 37.26 -1.40 -11.16
N GLU A 108 36.75 -1.01 -12.33
CA GLU A 108 37.57 -0.67 -13.50
C GLU A 108 38.51 0.50 -13.20
N ASN A 109 38.02 1.54 -12.51
CA ASN A 109 38.85 2.67 -12.10
C ASN A 109 39.92 2.28 -11.06
N GLU A 110 39.60 1.45 -10.05
CA GLU A 110 40.60 0.98 -9.08
C GLU A 110 41.64 0.04 -9.71
N LEU A 111 41.25 -0.77 -10.72
CA LEU A 111 42.17 -1.62 -11.47
C LEU A 111 43.05 -0.81 -12.42
N GLU A 112 42.53 0.21 -13.10
CA GLU A 112 43.35 1.10 -13.95
C GLU A 112 44.34 1.92 -13.12
N GLU A 113 43.93 2.48 -11.98
CA GLU A 113 44.86 3.16 -11.08
C GLU A 113 45.92 2.21 -10.51
N GLY A 114 45.55 0.98 -10.15
CA GLY A 114 46.48 -0.05 -9.67
C GLY A 114 47.49 -0.51 -10.72
N ILE A 115 47.07 -0.66 -11.99
CA ILE A 115 47.94 -1.03 -13.11
C ILE A 115 48.86 0.15 -13.49
N PHE A 116 48.34 1.38 -13.50
CA PHE A 116 49.14 2.58 -13.76
C PHE A 116 50.24 2.77 -12.70
N PHE A 117 49.93 2.54 -11.41
CA PHE A 117 50.90 2.65 -10.34
C PHE A 117 51.98 1.56 -10.40
N LYS A 118 51.61 0.34 -10.83
CA LYS A 118 52.53 -0.78 -11.07
C LYS A 118 53.57 -0.43 -12.14
N ASP A 119 53.13 0.13 -13.26
CA ASP A 119 54.00 0.51 -14.38
C ASP A 119 54.96 1.66 -14.04
N GLN A 120 54.62 2.53 -13.07
CA GLN A 120 55.52 3.58 -12.58
C GLN A 120 56.59 3.07 -11.60
N VAL A 121 56.39 1.92 -10.96
CA VAL A 121 57.33 1.35 -9.97
C VAL A 121 58.33 0.40 -10.62
N ASP A 122 57.97 -0.23 -11.75
CA ASP A 122 58.79 -1.23 -12.44
C ASP A 122 59.76 -0.64 -13.50
N HIS A 123 60.03 0.68 -13.46
CA HIS A 123 61.00 1.39 -14.32
C HIS A 123 62.24 1.91 -13.57
#